data_AF-A0AAV8X9K6-F1
#
_entry.id   AF-A0AAV8X9K6-F1
#
_cell.length_a   1.000
_cell.length_b   1.000
_cell.length_c   1.000
_cell.angle_alpha   90.00
_cell.angle_beta   90.00
_cell.angle_gamma   90.00
#
_symmetry.space_group_name_H-M   'P 1'
#
loop_
_entity.id
_entity.type
_entity.pdbx_description
1 polymer ?
#
loop_
_entity_poly.entity_id
_entity_poly.type
_entity_poly.pdbx_seq_one_letter_code
_entity_poly.pdbx_strand_id
1 'polypeptide(L)' 'MADENSWRTNTFRQSVVAKIDEAIRQSGMNTSRNSIEMENHVFQKAKSKEEYLGFVARLILHVRELSKYLYNF' A
#
# COMPACT_ATOMS: atom_id res chain seq x y z
N MET A 1 9.88 -18.67 14.00
CA MET A 1 8.44 -18.65 13.62
C MET A 1 8.03 -17.19 13.55
N ALA A 2 8.07 -16.59 12.36
CA ALA A 2 7.82 -15.16 12.21
C ALA A 2 6.32 -14.93 12.11
N ASP A 3 5.72 -14.59 13.25
CA ASP A 3 4.32 -14.28 13.52
C ASP A 3 3.48 -13.94 12.29
N GLU A 4 2.73 -14.94 11.86
CA GLU A 4 1.66 -14.81 10.86
C GLU A 4 0.51 -13.90 11.35
N ASN A 5 0.51 -13.50 12.62
CA ASN A 5 -0.49 -12.58 13.17
C ASN A 5 0.00 -11.13 13.30
N SER A 6 1.30 -10.85 13.10
CA SER A 6 1.84 -9.49 13.23
C SER A 6 1.26 -8.50 12.22
N TRP A 7 0.76 -8.96 11.07
CA TRP A 7 0.19 -8.05 10.06
C TRP A 7 -1.10 -7.36 10.49
N ARG A 8 -1.82 -7.94 11.46
CA ARG A 8 -3.02 -7.33 12.05
C ARG A 8 -2.69 -6.31 13.14
N THR A 9 -1.43 -6.21 13.55
CA THR A 9 -1.03 -5.23 14.58
C THR A 9 -1.07 -3.82 14.03
N ASN A 10 -1.44 -2.86 14.90
CA ASN A 10 -1.51 -1.46 14.51
C ASN A 10 -0.16 -0.94 13.99
N THR A 11 0.95 -1.39 14.58
CA THR A 11 2.31 -1.01 14.17
C THR A 11 2.63 -1.45 12.74
N PHE A 12 2.24 -2.67 12.36
CA PHE A 12 2.46 -3.17 11.01
C PHE A 12 1.60 -2.42 10.00
N ARG A 13 0.33 -2.21 10.32
CA ARG A 13 -0.60 -1.44 9.48
C ARG A 13 -0.10 -0.01 9.27
N GLN A 14 0.39 0.66 10.31
CA GLN A 14 1.00 1.99 10.16
C GLN A 14 2.23 1.97 9.26
N SER A 15 3.08 0.95 9.37
CA SER A 15 4.25 0.81 8.48
C SER A 15 3.82 0.64 7.01
N VAL A 16 2.71 -0.05 6.76
CA VAL A 16 2.13 -0.22 5.42
C VAL A 16 1.54 1.09 4.90
N VAL A 17 0.77 1.79 5.73
CA VAL A 17 0.21 3.11 5.40
C VAL A 17 1.34 4.08 5.01
N ALA A 18 2.42 4.12 5.79
CA ALA A 18 3.58 4.96 5.48
C ALA A 18 4.22 4.62 4.13
N LYS A 19 4.33 3.33 3.79
CA LYS A 19 4.83 2.89 2.48
C LYS A 19 3.93 3.27 1.31
N ILE A 20 2.61 3.20 1.50
CA ILE A 20 1.63 3.64 0.49
C ILE A 20 1.74 5.15 0.30
N ASP A 21 1.83 5.92 1.39
CA ASP A 21 1.98 7.37 1.35
C ASP A 21 3.24 7.80 0.60
N GLU A 22 4.36 7.15 0.90
CA GLU A 22 5.63 7.41 0.21
C GLU A 22 5.52 7.10 -1.29
N ALA A 23 4.86 6.01 -1.67
CA ALA A 23 4.65 5.67 -3.08
C ALA A 23 3.78 6.69 -3.82
N ILE A 24 2.72 7.19 -3.18
CA ILE A 24 1.83 8.24 -3.73
C ILE A 24 2.58 9.57 -3.86
N ARG A 25 3.36 9.95 -2.85
CA ARG A 25 4.24 11.13 -2.91
C ARG A 25 5.25 11.02 -4.06
N GLN A 26 5.88 9.86 -4.22
CA GLN A 26 6.84 9.61 -5.30
C GLN A 26 6.19 9.63 -6.69
N SER A 27 4.92 9.26 -6.80
CA SER A 27 4.25 9.24 -8.10
C SER A 27 3.71 10.61 -8.53
N GLY A 28 3.67 11.59 -7.62
CA GLY A 28 3.07 12.91 -7.89
C GLY A 28 1.55 12.85 -8.06
N MET A 29 0.92 11.74 -7.68
CA MET A 29 -0.51 11.53 -7.84
C MET A 29 -1.25 12.33 -6.76
N ASN A 30 -1.83 13.46 -7.15
CA ASN A 30 -2.65 14.36 -6.29
C ASN A 30 -3.99 13.74 -5.82
N THR A 31 -4.13 12.42 -5.87
CA THR A 31 -5.24 11.75 -5.22
C THR A 31 -4.97 11.77 -3.72
N SER A 32 -5.48 12.80 -3.03
CA SER A 32 -5.60 12.92 -1.56
C SER A 32 -6.50 11.83 -0.94
N ARG A 33 -6.55 10.63 -1.51
CA ARG A 33 -7.19 9.48 -0.90
C ARG A 33 -6.25 9.00 0.20
N ASN A 34 -6.56 9.44 1.42
CA ASN A 34 -5.95 9.04 2.69
C ASN A 34 -5.31 7.64 2.58
N SER A 35 -3.98 7.55 2.63
CA SER A 35 -3.23 6.28 2.61
C SER A 35 -3.77 5.27 3.64
N ILE A 36 -4.35 5.78 4.72
CA ILE A 36 -5.10 5.05 5.76
C ILE A 36 -6.37 4.38 5.22
N GLU A 37 -7.18 5.08 4.44
CA GLU A 37 -8.40 4.54 3.83
C GLU A 37 -8.05 3.45 2.80
N MET A 38 -6.99 3.68 2.02
CA MET A 38 -6.50 2.69 1.05
C MET A 38 -6.02 1.42 1.74
N GLU A 39 -5.27 1.55 2.84
CA GLU A 39 -4.85 0.41 3.64
C GLU A 39 -6.04 -0.29 4.32
N ASN A 40 -7.00 0.45 4.89
CA ASN A 40 -8.22 -0.11 5.48
C ASN A 40 -8.98 -0.98 4.46
N HIS A 41 -9.11 -0.50 3.23
CA HIS A 41 -9.81 -1.24 2.19
C HIS A 41 -9.06 -2.52 1.80
N VAL A 42 -7.72 -2.46 1.73
CA VAL A 42 -6.87 -3.65 1.50
C VAL A 42 -6.95 -4.62 2.67
N PHE A 43 -6.97 -4.12 3.90
CA PHE A 43 -7.10 -4.90 5.12
C PHE A 43 -8.45 -5.63 5.19
N GLN A 44 -9.55 -4.95 4.87
CA GLN A 44 -10.89 -5.55 4.82
C GLN A 44 -11.03 -6.60 3.71
N LYS A 45 -10.32 -6.40 2.59
CA LYS A 45 -10.36 -7.33 1.45
C LYS A 45 -9.49 -8.56 1.65
N ALA A 46 -8.35 -8.42 2.32
CA ALA A 46 -7.41 -9.50 2.54
C ALA A 46 -7.89 -10.47 3.62
N LYS A 47 -7.89 -11.78 3.31
CA LYS A 47 -8.22 -12.81 4.29
C LYS A 47 -6.99 -13.37 4.99
N SER A 48 -5.83 -13.22 4.36
CA SER A 48 -4.52 -13.71 4.84
C SER A 48 -3.42 -12.66 4.66
N LYS A 49 -2.32 -12.83 5.40
CA LYS A 49 -1.11 -11.99 5.33
C LYS A 49 -0.57 -11.88 3.90
N GLU A 50 -0.54 -13.00 3.19
CA GLU A 50 -0.07 -13.07 1.81
C GLU A 50 -0.93 -12.24 0.86
N GLU A 51 -2.25 -12.33 0.97
CA GLU A 51 -3.17 -11.50 0.17
C GLU A 51 -2.99 -10.01 0.50
N TYR A 52 -2.91 -9.66 1.80
CA TYR A 52 -2.71 -8.29 2.24
C TYR A 52 -1.43 -7.69 1.65
N LEU A 53 -0.32 -8.41 1.78
CA LEU A 53 0.96 -7.99 1.20
C LEU A 53 0.91 -7.93 -0.33
N GLY A 54 0.23 -8.88 -0.98
CA GLY A 54 0.04 -8.87 -2.44
C GLY A 54 -0.75 -7.66 -2.93
N PHE A 55 -1.83 -7.30 -2.25
CA PHE A 55 -2.62 -6.11 -2.56
C PHE A 55 -1.84 -4.83 -2.34
N VAL A 56 -1.15 -4.69 -1.20
CA VAL A 56 -0.29 -3.53 -0.90
C VAL A 56 0.83 -3.40 -1.92
N ALA A 57 1.52 -4.50 -2.23
CA ALA A 57 2.60 -4.53 -3.20
C ALA A 57 2.11 -4.09 -4.58
N ARG A 58 0.98 -4.65 -5.04
CA ARG A 58 0.36 -4.27 -6.32
C ARG A 58 -0.10 -2.82 -6.34
N LEU A 59 -0.63 -2.31 -5.23
CA LEU A 59 -1.02 -0.91 -5.09
C LEU A 59 0.17 0.03 -5.22
N ILE A 60 1.24 -0.23 -4.46
CA ILE A 60 2.49 0.55 -4.52
C ILE A 60 3.11 0.49 -5.91
N LEU A 61 3.14 -0.69 -6.53
CA LEU A 61 3.65 -0.87 -7.90
C LEU A 61 2.83 -0.07 -8.89
N HIS A 62 1.50 -0.15 -8.84
CA HIS A 62 0.61 0.59 -9.73
C HIS A 62 0.78 2.10 -9.59
N VAL A 63 0.87 2.59 -8.35
CA VAL A 63 1.10 4.00 -8.06
C VAL A 63 2.46 4.47 -8.60
N ARG A 64 3.53 3.68 -8.41
CA ARG A 64 4.87 3.97 -8.95
C ARG A 64 5.00 3.80 -10.46
N GLU A 65 4.20 2.92 -11.06
CA GLU A 65 4.26 2.66 -12.49
C GLU A 65 3.53 3.76 -13.28
N LEU A 66 2.46 4.32 -12.69
CA LEU A 66 1.80 5.52 -13.22
C LEU A 66 2.76 6.71 -13.38
N SER A 67 3.76 6.88 -12.51
CA SER A 67 4.80 7.90 -12.71
C SER A 67 5.83 7.54 -13.78
N LYS A 68 6.10 6.24 -14.01
CA LYS A 68 6.99 5.79 -15.10
C LYS A 68 6.38 6.00 -16.49
N TYR A 69 5.08 5.80 -16.65
CA TYR A 69 4.40 6.03 -17.94
C TYR A 69 4.36 7.52 -18.33
N LEU A 70 4.38 8.43 -17.37
CA LEU A 70 4.38 9.88 -17.63
C LEU A 70 5.76 10.46 -17.96
N TYR A 71 6.86 9.71 -17.75
CA TYR A 71 8.24 10.16 -17.99
C TYR A 71 8.88 9.55 -19.25
N ASN A 72 8.07 8.90 -20.11
CA ASN A 72 8.50 8.34 -21.40
C ASN A 72 7.86 9.06 -22.61
N PHE A 73 7.46 10.32 -22.44
CA PHE A 73 7.06 11.19 -23.55
C PHE A 73 7.74 12.54 -23.43
#